data_AF-A0A8T3TAK9-F1
#
_entry.id   AF-A0A8T3TAK9-F1
#
_cell.length_a   1.000
_cell.length_b   1.000
_cell.length_c   1.000
_cell.angle_alpha   90.00
_cell.angle_beta   90.00
_cell.angle_gamma   90.00
#
_symmetry.space_group_name_H-M   'P 1'
#
loop_
_entity.id
_entity.type
_entity.pdbx_description
1 polymer ?
#
loop_
_entity_poly.entity_id
_entity_poly.type
_entity_poly.pdbx_seq_one_letter_code
_entity_poly.pdbx_strand_id
1 'polypeptide(L)'
;MTAARTVFLGSGSFAVPILEMLVEHPQIELRAVVTAPPRAVGRGQRIAPSVVGSRAEAMPLAVLAPERLRAPEAIDQLQAFRPDLIILADYGQIVPRSLLELPP
;
A
#
# COMPACT_ATOMS: atom_id res chain seq x y z
N MET A 1 -13.01 5.41 21.04
CA MET A 1 -11.72 4.91 20.50
C MET A 1 -11.45 5.68 19.22
N THR A 2 -10.24 6.22 19.05
CA THR A 2 -9.81 6.87 17.79
C THR A 2 -9.59 5.82 16.69
N ALA A 3 -9.89 6.16 15.44
CA ALA A 3 -9.61 5.28 14.30
C ALA A 3 -8.10 5.05 14.15
N ALA A 4 -7.70 3.83 13.80
CA ALA A 4 -6.30 3.45 13.65
C ALA A 4 -5.73 3.96 12.32
N ARG A 5 -4.67 4.78 12.37
CA ARG A 5 -3.97 5.25 11.16
C ARG A 5 -3.34 4.04 10.48
N THR A 6 -3.79 3.73 9.29
CA THR A 6 -3.42 2.48 8.61
C THR A 6 -2.70 2.76 7.30
N VAL A 7 -1.69 1.97 7.01
CA VAL A 7 -1.09 1.86 5.68
C VAL A 7 -1.33 0.47 5.13
N PHE A 8 -1.78 0.38 3.88
CA PHE A 8 -2.05 -0.89 3.21
C PHE A 8 -0.97 -1.20 2.17
N LEU A 9 -0.39 -2.40 2.21
CA LEU A 9 0.58 -2.91 1.23
C LEU A 9 -0.11 -4.01 0.41
N GLY A 10 -0.30 -3.78 -0.89
CA GLY A 10 -0.89 -4.79 -1.77
C GLY A 10 -0.74 -4.48 -3.25
N SER A 11 -0.80 -5.51 -4.11
CA SER A 11 -0.55 -5.34 -5.56
C SER A 11 -1.50 -6.12 -6.46
N GLY A 12 -1.76 -7.39 -6.16
CA GLY A 12 -2.60 -8.23 -7.01
C GLY A 12 -4.10 -8.16 -6.67
N SER A 13 -4.90 -8.90 -7.42
CA SER A 13 -6.37 -8.86 -7.32
C SER A 13 -6.90 -9.39 -5.98
N PHE A 14 -6.16 -10.26 -5.29
CA PHE A 14 -6.54 -10.77 -3.98
C PHE A 14 -6.63 -9.67 -2.93
N ALA A 15 -5.80 -8.63 -3.07
CA ALA A 15 -5.74 -7.50 -2.14
C ALA A 15 -6.85 -6.45 -2.33
N VAL A 16 -7.52 -6.44 -3.50
CA VAL A 16 -8.55 -5.43 -3.83
C VAL A 16 -9.74 -5.43 -2.87
N PRO A 17 -10.43 -6.55 -2.60
CA PRO A 17 -11.57 -6.53 -1.67
C PRO A 17 -11.17 -6.14 -0.25
N ILE A 18 -9.92 -6.40 0.15
CA ILE A 18 -9.38 -5.99 1.44
C ILE A 18 -9.20 -4.47 1.48
N LEU A 19 -8.60 -3.88 0.44
CA LEU A 19 -8.48 -2.42 0.31
C LEU A 19 -9.86 -1.75 0.41
N GLU A 20 -10.84 -2.23 -0.36
CA GLU A 20 -12.19 -1.65 -0.38
C GLU A 20 -12.86 -1.71 0.99
N MET A 21 -12.74 -2.84 1.70
CA MET A 21 -13.25 -2.96 3.06
C MET A 21 -12.57 -1.99 4.02
N LEU A 22 -11.24 -1.83 3.93
CA LEU A 22 -10.48 -0.94 4.82
C LEU A 22 -10.85 0.53 4.64
N VAL A 23 -11.18 0.95 3.42
CA VAL A 23 -11.63 2.33 3.13
C VAL A 23 -12.96 2.64 3.83
N GLU A 24 -13.86 1.66 3.89
CA GLU A 24 -15.20 1.83 4.46
C GLU A 24 -15.25 1.51 5.97
N HIS A 25 -14.17 0.98 6.56
CA HIS A 25 -14.20 0.50 7.93
C HIS A 25 -14.15 1.66 8.95
N PRO A 26 -15.14 1.81 9.84
CA PRO A 26 -15.30 3.00 10.68
C PRO A 26 -14.20 3.21 11.73
N GLN A 27 -13.41 2.17 12.02
CA GLN A 27 -12.28 2.22 12.95
C GLN A 27 -10.92 2.29 12.25
N ILE A 28 -10.89 2.37 10.93
CA ILE A 28 -9.66 2.45 10.14
C ILE A 28 -9.61 3.82 9.48
N GLU A 29 -8.47 4.50 9.65
CA GLU A 29 -8.15 5.70 8.89
C GLU A 29 -7.04 5.34 7.91
N LEU A 30 -7.41 4.89 6.71
CA LEU A 30 -6.44 4.50 5.69
C LEU A 30 -5.71 5.74 5.14
N ARG A 31 -4.44 5.89 5.48
CA ARG A 31 -3.62 7.06 5.13
C ARG A 31 -2.92 6.92 3.79
N ALA A 32 -2.48 5.71 3.45
CA ALA A 32 -1.76 5.43 2.23
C ALA A 32 -1.91 3.98 1.77
N VAL A 33 -1.77 3.78 0.46
CA VAL A 33 -1.63 2.49 -0.19
C VAL A 33 -0.24 2.39 -0.79
N VAL A 34 0.48 1.32 -0.49
CA VAL A 34 1.75 0.96 -1.10
C VAL A 34 1.52 -0.19 -2.06
N THR A 35 1.96 -0.02 -3.29
CA THR A 35 1.76 -1.03 -4.34
C THR A 35 3.02 -1.23 -5.18
N ALA A 36 3.02 -2.25 -6.03
CA ALA A 36 4.12 -2.48 -6.95
C ALA A 36 4.17 -1.36 -8.01
N PRO A 37 5.38 -0.92 -8.42
CA PRO A 37 5.51 0.03 -9.53
C PRO A 37 4.87 -0.53 -10.80
N PRO A 38 4.43 0.34 -11.73
CA PRO A 38 3.95 -0.10 -13.03
C PRO A 38 4.95 -1.03 -13.73
N ARG A 39 4.47 -2.14 -14.25
CA ARG A 39 5.27 -3.13 -14.98
C ARG A 39 4.60 -3.49 -16.29
N ALA A 40 5.38 -4.06 -17.21
CA ALA A 40 4.86 -4.56 -18.46
C ALA A 40 3.99 -5.80 -18.22
N VAL A 41 2.77 -5.80 -18.76
CA VAL A 41 1.79 -6.89 -18.60
C VAL A 41 1.32 -7.46 -19.94
N GLY A 42 0.96 -8.74 -19.92
CA GLY A 42 0.43 -9.46 -21.08
C GLY A 42 1.44 -9.65 -22.23
N ARG A 43 0.97 -10.24 -23.33
CA ARG A 43 1.82 -10.52 -24.50
C ARG A 43 2.29 -9.25 -25.22
N GLY A 44 1.55 -8.15 -25.11
CA GLY A 44 1.89 -6.86 -25.71
C GLY A 44 2.78 -5.96 -24.84
N GLN A 45 3.19 -6.42 -23.65
CA GLN A 45 4.11 -5.70 -22.74
C GLN A 45 3.70 -4.24 -22.48
N ARG A 46 2.40 -3.97 -22.40
CA ARG A 46 1.90 -2.62 -22.07
C ARG A 46 2.26 -2.33 -20.63
N ILE A 47 2.81 -1.15 -20.36
CA ILE A 47 3.05 -0.71 -18.98
C ILE A 47 1.70 -0.41 -18.35
N ALA A 48 1.40 -1.10 -17.26
CA ALA A 48 0.19 -0.87 -16.49
C ALA A 48 0.55 -0.79 -15.00
N PRO A 49 -0.16 0.04 -14.22
CA PRO A 49 -0.14 -0.06 -12.77
C PRO A 49 -0.58 -1.46 -12.30
N SER A 50 -0.28 -1.76 -11.04
CA SER A 50 -0.81 -2.94 -10.37
C SER A 50 -2.34 -2.87 -10.24
N VAL A 51 -2.99 -4.00 -9.95
CA VAL A 51 -4.46 -4.05 -9.79
C VAL A 51 -4.90 -3.18 -8.61
N VAL A 52 -4.18 -3.27 -7.48
CA VAL A 52 -4.42 -2.41 -6.31
C VAL A 52 -4.12 -0.94 -6.63
N GLY A 53 -3.06 -0.66 -7.38
CA GLY A 53 -2.68 0.70 -7.78
C GLY A 53 -3.78 1.38 -8.57
N SER A 54 -4.29 0.74 -9.63
CA SER A 54 -5.43 1.26 -10.38
C SER A 54 -6.65 1.50 -9.50
N ARG A 55 -6.92 0.61 -8.55
CA ARG A 55 -8.08 0.75 -7.67
C ARG A 55 -7.91 1.91 -6.69
N ALA A 56 -6.73 2.07 -6.11
CA ALA A 56 -6.41 3.11 -5.14
C ALA A 56 -6.33 4.51 -5.78
N GLU A 57 -5.87 4.63 -7.03
CA GLU A 57 -5.85 5.89 -7.78
C GLU A 57 -7.26 6.47 -8.01
N ALA A 58 -8.30 5.63 -7.99
CA ALA A 58 -9.70 6.05 -8.07
C ALA A 58 -10.28 6.50 -6.71
N MET A 59 -9.47 6.50 -5.65
CA MET A 59 -9.87 6.85 -4.29
C MET A 59 -9.11 8.10 -3.82
N PRO A 60 -9.63 8.88 -2.85
CA PRO A 60 -8.93 10.03 -2.29
C PRO A 60 -7.83 9.62 -1.30
N LEU A 61 -6.87 8.79 -1.75
CA LEU A 61 -5.80 8.21 -0.94
C LEU A 61 -4.43 8.54 -1.52
N ALA A 62 -3.41 8.61 -0.66
CA ALA A 62 -2.03 8.62 -1.12
C ALA A 62 -1.64 7.24 -1.66
N VAL A 63 -1.08 7.18 -2.87
CA VAL A 63 -0.57 5.94 -3.47
C VAL A 63 0.95 6.04 -3.63
N LEU A 64 1.67 5.10 -3.03
CA LEU A 64 3.11 4.96 -3.14
C LEU A 64 3.45 3.72 -3.95
N ALA A 65 4.38 3.86 -4.89
CA ALA A 65 4.82 2.76 -5.75
C ALA A 65 6.36 2.68 -5.81
N PRO A 66 7.05 2.47 -4.67
CA PRO A 66 8.50 2.49 -4.63
C PRO A 66 9.09 1.32 -5.41
N GLU A 67 10.15 1.58 -6.18
CA GLU A 67 10.94 0.50 -6.82
C GLU A 67 11.54 -0.46 -5.79
N ARG A 68 11.87 0.05 -4.60
CA ARG A 68 12.35 -0.74 -3.46
C ARG A 68 11.73 -0.21 -2.17
N LEU A 69 10.95 -1.05 -1.48
CA LEU A 69 10.33 -0.69 -0.21
C LEU A 69 11.36 -0.36 0.89
N ARG A 70 12.54 -0.98 0.83
CA ARG A 70 13.64 -0.73 1.77
C ARG A 70 14.46 0.54 1.50
N ALA A 71 14.14 1.29 0.46
CA ALA A 71 14.83 2.55 0.18
C ALA A 71 14.52 3.56 1.31
N PRO A 72 15.52 4.30 1.82
CA PRO A 72 15.32 5.27 2.89
C PRO A 72 14.15 6.23 2.61
N GLU A 73 14.03 6.71 1.37
CA GLU A 73 12.99 7.64 0.96
C GLU A 73 11.58 7.03 1.10
N ALA A 74 11.43 5.74 0.80
CA ALA A 74 10.16 5.03 0.97
C ALA A 74 9.83 4.84 2.46
N ILE A 75 10.82 4.52 3.29
CA ILE A 75 10.65 4.39 4.74
C ILE A 75 10.28 5.74 5.36
N ASP A 76 10.94 6.82 4.97
CA ASP A 76 10.68 8.17 5.47
C ASP A 76 9.25 8.63 5.13
N GLN A 77 8.80 8.38 3.89
CA GLN A 77 7.42 8.64 3.48
C GLN A 77 6.44 7.82 4.33
N LEU A 78 6.70 6.54 4.55
CA LEU A 78 5.84 5.65 5.34
C LEU A 78 5.77 6.07 6.81
N GLN A 79 6.89 6.49 7.37
CA GLN A 79 6.97 7.00 8.74
C GLN A 79 6.21 8.32 8.90
N ALA A 80 6.21 9.20 7.89
CA ALA A 80 5.47 10.46 7.93
C ALA A 80 3.95 10.26 8.09
N PHE A 81 3.40 9.13 7.65
CA PHE A 81 1.99 8.79 7.86
C PHE A 81 1.67 8.37 9.30
N ARG A 82 2.67 8.11 10.15
CA ARG A 82 2.54 7.66 11.54
C ARG A 82 1.55 6.49 11.70
N PRO A 83 1.76 5.37 10.98
CA PRO A 83 0.83 4.25 11.02
C PRO A 83 0.75 3.65 12.43
N ASP A 84 -0.46 3.46 12.93
CA ASP A 84 -0.76 2.60 14.08
C ASP A 84 -0.87 1.13 13.65
N LEU A 85 -1.13 0.90 12.36
CA LEU A 85 -1.31 -0.42 11.77
C LEU A 85 -0.76 -0.44 10.34
N ILE A 86 -0.09 -1.54 9.98
CA ILE A 86 0.28 -1.85 8.60
C ILE A 86 -0.37 -3.17 8.23
N ILE A 87 -1.15 -3.16 7.15
CA ILE A 87 -1.83 -4.36 6.64
C ILE A 87 -1.17 -4.75 5.32
N LEU A 88 -0.76 -6.01 5.21
CA LEU A 88 -0.17 -6.56 4.00
C LEU A 88 -1.06 -7.65 3.41
N ALA A 89 -1.36 -7.56 2.13
CA ALA A 89 -2.01 -8.62 1.36
C ALA A 89 -1.47 -8.62 -0.07
N ASP A 90 -1.00 -9.78 -0.56
CA ASP A 90 -0.58 -9.95 -1.95
C ASP A 90 0.40 -8.86 -2.43
N TYR A 91 1.44 -8.63 -1.63
CA TYR A 91 2.51 -7.66 -1.89
C TYR A 91 3.83 -8.40 -2.17
N GLY A 92 4.49 -8.03 -3.27
CA GLY A 92 5.60 -8.81 -3.84
C GLY A 92 7.01 -8.45 -3.38
N GLN A 93 7.20 -7.42 -2.56
CA GLN A 93 8.53 -7.05 -2.05
C GLN A 93 8.71 -7.50 -0.60
N ILE A 94 9.96 -7.81 -0.24
CA ILE A 94 10.33 -8.08 1.15
C ILE A 94 10.07 -6.83 1.99
N VAL A 95 9.30 -6.99 3.06
CA VAL A 95 9.07 -5.94 4.05
C VAL A 95 10.28 -5.86 4.98
N PRO A 96 11.02 -4.73 4.98
CA PRO A 96 12.21 -4.59 5.81
C PRO A 96 11.81 -4.46 7.29
N ARG A 97 12.73 -4.85 8.18
CA ARG A 97 12.57 -4.72 9.63
C ARG A 97 12.21 -3.30 10.06
N SER A 98 12.82 -2.29 9.43
CA SER A 98 12.53 -0.88 9.68
C SER A 98 11.07 -0.50 9.47
N LEU A 99 10.35 -1.19 8.57
CA LEU A 99 8.93 -0.99 8.36
C LEU A 99 8.07 -1.79 9.35
N LEU A 100 8.49 -3.03 9.67
CA LEU A 100 7.80 -3.89 10.64
C LEU A 100 7.80 -3.29 12.05
N GLU A 101 8.81 -2.49 12.38
CA GLU A 101 8.96 -1.83 13.68
C GLU A 101 8.39 -0.39 13.70
N LEU A 102 7.74 0.08 12.62
CA LEU A 102 7.12 1.41 12.60
C LEU A 102 5.86 1.53 13.47
N PRO A 103 4.89 0.60 13.39
CA PRO A 103 3.72 0.64 14.26
C PRO A 103 4.13 0.47 15.74
N PRO A 104 3.39 1.10 16.67
CA PRO A 104 3.68 1.05 18.11
C PRO A 104 3.45 -0.33 18.76
#